data_AF-A0A955CNS5-F1
#
_entry.id   AF-A0A955CNS5-F1
#
_cell.length_a   1.000
_cell.length_b   1.000
_cell.length_c   1.000
_cell.angle_alpha   90.00
_cell.angle_beta   90.00
_cell.angle_gamma   90.00
#
_symmetry.space_group_name_H-M   'P 1'
#
loop_
_entity.id
_entity.type
_entity.pdbx_description
1 polymer ?
#
loop_
_entity_poly.entity_id
_entity_poly.type
_entity_poly.pdbx_seq_one_letter_code
_entity_poly.pdbx_strand_id
1 'polypeptide(L)'
;VREVMFPGHEHEMTNLYHMDGTDVVCTHYCASGNQPRMVASGLTQTDEGPALDFKFDSVSNFIEGQDHYMGGLRVTFINDNVIHQDWTSFDENGNEAHSVTFVLKRKG
;
A
#
# COMPACT_ATOMS: atom_id res chain seq x y z
N VAL A 1 10.66 6.77 -3.15
CA VAL A 1 9.68 7.74 -2.62
C VAL A 1 9.22 7.26 -1.25
N ARG A 2 9.22 8.14 -0.25
CA ARG A 2 8.68 7.83 1.09
C ARG A 2 7.34 8.52 1.27
N GLU A 3 6.37 7.78 1.72
CA GLU A 3 5.08 8.27 2.19
C GLU A 3 4.92 7.91 3.67
N VAL A 4 4.34 8.84 4.45
CA VAL A 4 4.04 8.62 5.86
C VAL A 4 2.55 8.80 6.07
N MET A 5 1.89 7.76 6.56
CA MET A 5 0.48 7.77 6.94
C MET A 5 0.36 8.06 8.43
N PHE A 6 -0.58 8.94 8.79
CA PHE A 6 -0.83 9.34 10.18
C PHE A 6 0.43 9.82 10.94
N PRO A 7 1.18 10.79 10.37
CA PRO A 7 2.44 11.24 10.97
C PRO A 7 2.25 11.74 12.42
N GLY A 8 3.08 11.24 13.33
CA GLY A 8 3.07 11.58 14.76
C GLY A 8 2.05 10.82 15.62
N HIS A 9 1.25 9.92 15.03
CA HIS A 9 0.36 9.05 15.79
C HIS A 9 1.04 7.73 16.20
N GLU A 10 0.51 7.06 17.22
CA GLU A 10 0.99 5.72 17.65
C GLU A 10 0.91 4.67 16.53
N HIS A 11 -0.05 4.85 15.61
CA HIS A 11 -0.23 4.02 14.43
C HIS A 11 0.35 4.67 13.16
N GLU A 12 1.42 5.48 13.28
CA GLU A 12 2.15 5.98 12.11
C GLU A 12 2.65 4.79 11.29
N MET A 13 2.40 4.84 9.98
CA MET A 13 2.87 3.84 9.02
C MET A 13 3.72 4.52 7.95
N THR A 14 4.66 3.78 7.37
CA THR A 14 5.51 4.30 6.29
C THR A 14 5.43 3.40 5.08
N ASN A 15 5.22 3.98 3.91
CA ASN A 15 5.35 3.27 2.63
C ASN A 15 6.64 3.73 1.94
N LEU A 16 7.48 2.78 1.53
CA LEU A 16 8.63 3.04 0.69
C LEU A 16 8.41 2.45 -0.70
N TYR A 17 8.32 3.34 -1.68
CA TYR A 17 8.26 2.97 -3.09
C TYR A 17 9.65 3.09 -3.71
N HIS A 18 10.14 2.05 -4.37
CA HIS A 18 11.44 2.08 -5.03
C HIS A 18 11.49 1.13 -6.22
N MET A 19 12.51 1.30 -7.06
CA MET A 19 12.84 0.30 -8.07
C MET A 19 13.54 -0.88 -7.39
N ASP A 20 13.18 -2.09 -7.79
CA ASP A 20 13.90 -3.32 -7.50
C ASP A 20 14.13 -4.04 -8.83
N GLY A 21 15.31 -3.86 -9.40
CA GLY A 21 15.56 -4.22 -10.80
C GLY A 21 14.66 -3.44 -11.76
N THR A 22 13.84 -4.16 -12.52
CA THR A 22 12.86 -3.59 -13.47
C THR A 22 11.51 -3.29 -12.85
N ASP A 23 11.28 -3.72 -11.61
CA ASP A 23 9.97 -3.68 -10.97
C ASP A 23 9.85 -2.48 -10.04
N VAL A 24 8.65 -1.92 -9.94
CA VAL A 24 8.32 -0.92 -8.92
C VAL A 24 7.75 -1.66 -7.71
N VAL A 25 8.35 -1.46 -6.56
CA VAL A 25 7.98 -2.13 -5.30
C VAL A 25 7.47 -1.11 -4.31
N CYS A 26 6.46 -1.51 -3.52
CA CYS A 26 6.07 -0.83 -2.29
C CYS A 26 6.36 -1.75 -1.10
N THR A 27 7.17 -1.28 -0.15
CA THR A 27 7.27 -1.88 1.18
C THR A 27 6.47 -1.05 2.16
N HIS A 28 5.45 -1.66 2.75
CA HIS A 28 4.61 -1.05 3.76
C HIS A 28 5.14 -1.42 5.15
N TYR A 29 5.53 -0.44 5.96
CA TYR A 29 5.88 -0.63 7.37
C TYR A 29 4.61 -0.40 8.19
N CYS A 30 3.98 -1.50 8.60
CA CYS A 30 2.71 -1.50 9.31
C CYS A 30 2.88 -1.11 10.78
N ALA A 31 1.84 -0.51 11.37
CA ALA A 31 1.77 -0.22 12.80
C ALA A 31 1.83 -1.52 13.65
N SER A 32 1.37 -2.64 13.10
CA SER A 32 1.45 -3.97 13.72
C SER A 32 2.88 -4.55 13.73
N GLY A 33 3.86 -3.85 13.14
CA GLY A 33 5.26 -4.26 13.15
C GLY A 33 5.63 -5.29 12.07
N ASN A 34 4.72 -5.66 11.17
CA ASN A 34 5.05 -6.43 9.96
C ASN A 34 5.39 -5.52 8.78
N GLN A 35 6.06 -6.08 7.77
CA GLN A 35 6.44 -5.35 6.55
C GLN A 35 6.05 -6.12 5.28
N PRO A 36 4.83 -5.92 4.76
CA PRO A 36 4.44 -6.41 3.44
C PRO A 36 5.25 -5.75 2.32
N ARG A 37 5.72 -6.56 1.40
CA ARG A 37 6.27 -6.18 0.11
C ARG A 37 5.21 -6.46 -0.95
N MET A 38 4.96 -5.46 -1.80
CA MET A 38 4.05 -5.56 -2.93
C MET A 38 4.76 -5.08 -4.20
N VAL A 39 4.46 -5.74 -5.32
CA VAL A 39 5.07 -5.45 -6.63
C VAL A 39 4.01 -4.89 -7.57
N ALA A 40 4.36 -3.83 -8.31
CA ALA A 40 3.47 -3.24 -9.28
C ALA A 40 3.23 -4.19 -10.46
N SER A 41 1.96 -4.51 -10.76
CA SER A 41 1.57 -5.34 -11.91
C SER A 41 1.42 -4.54 -13.22
N GLY A 42 1.68 -3.23 -13.19
CA GLY A 42 1.63 -2.34 -14.35
C GLY A 42 0.54 -1.26 -14.27
N LEU A 43 0.56 -0.35 -15.24
CA LEU A 43 -0.37 0.77 -15.34
C LEU A 43 -1.64 0.34 -16.08
N THR A 44 -2.81 0.57 -15.46
CA THR A 44 -4.12 0.36 -16.08
C THR A 44 -4.86 1.68 -16.20
N GLN A 45 -5.75 1.82 -17.18
CA GLN A 45 -6.61 2.99 -17.31
C GLN A 45 -7.96 2.71 -16.63
N THR A 46 -8.36 3.55 -15.69
CA THR A 46 -9.70 3.54 -15.09
C THR A 46 -10.51 4.75 -15.57
N ASP A 47 -11.79 4.79 -15.19
CA ASP A 47 -12.67 5.94 -15.47
C ASP A 47 -12.22 7.22 -14.74
N GLU A 48 -11.51 7.08 -13.62
CA GLU A 48 -11.02 8.19 -12.80
C GLU A 48 -9.62 8.67 -13.21
N GLY A 49 -8.81 7.80 -13.82
CA GLY A 49 -7.44 8.11 -14.22
C GLY A 49 -6.58 6.86 -14.41
N PRO A 50 -5.29 7.02 -14.74
CA PRO A 50 -4.36 5.90 -14.74
C PRO A 50 -4.16 5.38 -13.30
N ALA A 51 -4.07 4.06 -13.14
CA ALA A 51 -3.92 3.38 -11.86
C ALA A 51 -2.75 2.39 -11.88
N LEU A 52 -2.00 2.33 -10.78
CA LEU A 52 -0.93 1.38 -10.56
C LEU A 52 -1.37 0.38 -9.48
N ASP A 53 -1.47 -0.89 -9.87
CA ASP A 53 -1.83 -1.99 -8.97
C ASP A 53 -0.58 -2.61 -8.37
N PHE A 54 -0.45 -2.61 -7.04
CA PHE A 54 0.56 -3.33 -6.28
C PHE A 54 -0.05 -4.60 -5.69
N LYS A 55 0.53 -5.74 -6.05
CA LYS A 55 0.09 -7.07 -5.61
C LYS A 55 1.04 -7.64 -4.58
N PHE A 56 0.49 -8.40 -3.64
CA PHE A 56 1.25 -9.08 -2.61
C PHE A 56 2.39 -9.91 -3.21
N ASP A 57 3.58 -9.80 -2.61
CA ASP A 57 4.73 -10.63 -2.94
C ASP A 57 5.21 -11.40 -1.71
N SER A 58 5.41 -10.71 -0.59
CA SER A 58 5.85 -11.32 0.66
C SER A 58 5.50 -10.46 1.87
N VAL A 59 5.52 -11.03 3.07
CA VAL A 59 5.44 -10.28 4.33
C VAL A 59 6.54 -10.74 5.25
N SER A 60 7.27 -9.78 5.82
CA SER A 60 8.26 -10.05 6.88
C SER A 60 7.72 -9.65 8.25
N ASN A 61 8.25 -10.31 9.29
CA ASN A 61 7.81 -10.17 10.69
C ASN A 61 6.30 -10.36 10.90
N PHE A 62 5.68 -11.25 10.12
CA PHE A 62 4.34 -11.76 10.37
C PHE A 62 4.45 -12.99 11.29
N ILE A 63 4.11 -12.81 12.55
CA ILE A 63 4.35 -13.78 13.64
C ILE A 63 3.04 -14.15 14.33
N GLU A 64 3.07 -15.22 15.12
CA GLU A 64 1.91 -15.67 15.92
C GLU A 64 1.32 -14.54 16.76
N GLY A 65 -0.01 -14.38 16.70
CA GLY A 65 -0.75 -13.31 17.37
C GLY A 65 -0.93 -12.03 16.55
N GLN A 66 -0.38 -11.96 15.33
CA GLN A 66 -0.77 -10.93 14.36
C GLN A 66 -1.89 -11.45 13.45
N ASP A 67 -2.98 -10.69 13.38
CA ASP A 67 -4.18 -11.16 12.67
C ASP A 67 -4.21 -10.79 11.18
N HIS A 68 -3.41 -9.78 10.77
CA HIS A 68 -3.47 -9.27 9.40
C HIS A 68 -2.20 -8.54 8.94
N TYR A 69 -2.12 -8.34 7.63
CA TYR A 69 -1.13 -7.51 6.97
C TYR A 69 -1.70 -6.78 5.74
N MET A 70 -1.14 -5.62 5.39
CA MET A 70 -1.59 -4.81 4.24
C MET A 70 -0.94 -5.29 2.93
N GLY A 71 -1.55 -6.27 2.28
CA GLY A 71 -1.00 -6.97 1.12
C GLY A 71 -1.46 -6.47 -0.26
N GLY A 72 -2.38 -5.51 -0.32
CA GLY A 72 -2.87 -4.94 -1.57
C GLY A 72 -2.90 -3.42 -1.54
N LEU A 73 -2.49 -2.80 -2.64
CA LEU A 73 -2.56 -1.35 -2.84
C LEU A 73 -2.85 -1.05 -4.32
N ARG A 74 -3.88 -0.26 -4.59
CA ARG A 74 -4.06 0.41 -5.88
C ARG A 74 -3.90 1.91 -5.70
N VAL A 75 -3.07 2.54 -6.52
CA VAL A 75 -2.91 3.99 -6.56
C VAL A 75 -3.51 4.53 -7.85
N THR A 76 -4.59 5.29 -7.76
CA THR A 76 -5.23 5.95 -8.91
C THR A 76 -4.86 7.44 -8.94
N PHE A 77 -4.28 7.88 -10.06
CA PHE A 77 -3.87 9.28 -10.26
C PHE A 77 -5.03 10.08 -10.85
N ILE A 78 -5.79 10.77 -10.00
CA ILE A 78 -7.01 11.49 -10.40
C ILE A 78 -6.65 12.78 -11.17
N ASN A 79 -5.66 13.52 -10.66
CA ASN A 79 -5.05 14.68 -11.32
C ASN A 79 -3.72 15.03 -10.62
N ASP A 80 -3.07 16.11 -11.05
CA ASP A 80 -1.75 16.54 -10.55
C ASP A 80 -1.66 16.71 -9.02
N ASN A 81 -2.80 16.92 -8.35
CA ASN A 81 -2.87 17.22 -6.92
C ASN A 81 -3.68 16.22 -6.10
N VAL A 82 -4.28 15.20 -6.72
CA VAL A 82 -5.16 14.24 -6.03
C VAL A 82 -4.84 12.82 -6.48
N ILE A 83 -4.62 11.93 -5.51
CA ILE A 83 -4.55 10.49 -5.74
C ILE A 83 -5.54 9.76 -4.82
N HIS A 84 -6.09 8.65 -5.29
CA HIS A 84 -6.80 7.68 -4.46
C HIS A 84 -5.89 6.49 -4.19
N GLN A 85 -5.91 5.99 -2.96
CA GLN A 85 -5.25 4.75 -2.58
C GLN A 85 -6.28 3.78 -2.03
N ASP A 86 -6.51 2.68 -2.75
CA ASP A 86 -7.35 1.58 -2.28
C ASP A 86 -6.44 0.50 -1.71
N TRP A 87 -6.51 0.33 -0.39
CA TRP A 87 -5.72 -0.65 0.34
C TRP A 87 -6.57 -1.88 0.67
N THR A 88 -5.95 -3.06 0.64
CA THR A 88 -6.55 -4.34 1.03
C THR A 88 -5.67 -5.02 2.07
N SER A 89 -6.27 -5.40 3.20
CA SER A 89 -5.65 -6.23 4.22
C SER A 89 -5.96 -7.71 3.97
N PHE A 90 -5.01 -8.56 4.33
CA PHE A 90 -5.13 -10.01 4.26
C PHE A 90 -5.06 -10.59 5.68
N ASP A 91 -5.83 -11.64 5.95
CA ASP A 91 -5.79 -12.38 7.22
C ASP A 91 -4.57 -13.29 7.30
N GLU A 92 -4.41 -13.97 8.44
CA GLU A 92 -3.32 -14.94 8.67
C GLU A 92 -3.27 -16.11 7.66
N ASN A 93 -4.38 -16.40 7.00
CA ASN A 93 -4.51 -17.45 6.00
C ASN A 93 -4.29 -16.91 4.57
N GLY A 94 -4.02 -15.62 4.41
CA GLY A 94 -3.84 -14.96 3.12
C GLY A 94 -5.15 -14.71 2.37
N ASN A 95 -6.31 -14.68 3.05
CA ASN A 95 -7.57 -14.26 2.44
C ASN A 95 -7.76 -12.75 2.60
N GLU A 96 -8.41 -12.09 1.63
CA GLU A 96 -8.81 -10.69 1.76
C GLU A 96 -9.76 -10.52 2.96
N ALA A 97 -9.43 -9.58 3.85
CA ALA A 97 -10.19 -9.32 5.06
C ALA A 97 -10.96 -7.99 4.98
N HIS A 98 -10.25 -6.89 4.77
CA HIS A 98 -10.83 -5.55 4.74
C HIS A 98 -10.19 -4.70 3.64
N SER A 99 -10.96 -3.74 3.12
CA SER A 99 -10.46 -2.74 2.20
C SER A 99 -10.80 -1.33 2.69
N VAL A 100 -9.91 -0.38 2.43
CA VAL A 100 -10.07 1.03 2.80
C VAL A 100 -9.52 1.92 1.69
N THR A 101 -10.23 3.01 1.40
CA THR A 101 -9.81 4.01 0.42
C THR A 101 -9.35 5.29 1.13
N PHE A 102 -8.17 5.78 0.77
CA PHE A 102 -7.65 7.08 1.18
C PHE A 102 -7.61 8.04 -0.01
N VAL A 103 -8.17 9.24 0.17
CA VAL A 103 -8.06 10.34 -0.80
C VAL A 103 -6.95 11.28 -0.34
N LEU A 104 -5.82 11.27 -1.03
CA LEU A 104 -4.67 12.09 -0.69
C LEU A 104 -4.60 13.31 -1.60
N LYS A 105 -4.41 14.48 -0.99
CA LYS A 105 -4.28 15.76 -1.70
C LYS A 105 -2.90 16.35 -1.44
N ARG A 106 -2.26 16.84 -2.50
CA ARG A 106 -0.99 17.57 -2.40
C ARG A 106 -1.18 18.79 -1.49
N LYS A 107 -0.32 18.93 -0.48
CA LYS A 107 -0.27 20.15 0.34
C LYS A 107 0.47 21.22 -0.48
N GLY A 108 -0.20 22.34 -0.73
CA GLY A 108 0.35 23.49 -1.44
C GLY A 108 1.43 24.22 -0.65
#